data_AF-A0A961QKZ9-F1
#
_entry.id   AF-A0A961QKZ9-F1
#
_cell.length_a   1.000
_cell.length_b   1.000
_cell.length_c   1.000
_cell.angle_alpha   90.00
_cell.angle_beta   90.00
_cell.angle_gamma   90.00
#
_symmetry.space_group_name_H-M   'P 1'
#
loop_
_entity.id
_entity.type
_entity.pdbx_description
1 polymer ?
#
loop_
_entity_poly.entity_id
_entity_poly.type
_entity_poly.pdbx_seq_one_letter_code
_entity_poly.pdbx_strand_id
1 'polypeptide(L)'
;FTYFQQVGGHDCHPVSGELTYGLERLAMYVLGIDHVMDMPFNDPDGAIPLTYGDIFRQTEQEYSRHNFDGATTDMLLRHFEDAEAECERLLAFDPADPNSGKRILMVHPAYDQCIKASHLFNLLDARGVISVTERQAYIGRVRALAKKCADAFVQTEAGGWTPAAAEAAHG
;
A
#
# COMPACT_ATOMS: atom_id res chain seq x y z
N PHE A 1 3.92 -10.19 14.92
CA PHE A 1 4.52 -9.11 15.73
C PHE A 1 5.80 -8.68 15.02
N THR A 2 5.90 -7.41 14.68
CA THR A 2 7.08 -6.82 14.02
C THR A 2 7.47 -5.56 14.79
N TYR A 3 8.76 -5.33 15.01
CA TYR A 3 9.27 -4.10 15.61
C TYR A 3 10.10 -3.36 14.56
N PHE A 4 9.56 -2.29 14.00
CA PHE A 4 10.23 -1.53 12.95
C PHE A 4 11.41 -0.74 13.54
N GLN A 5 12.61 -1.14 13.12
CA GLN A 5 13.82 -0.36 13.37
C GLN A 5 13.95 0.77 12.36
N GLN A 6 13.53 0.50 11.11
CA GLN A 6 13.56 1.47 10.01
C GLN A 6 12.28 1.39 9.17
N VAL A 7 11.81 2.54 8.70
CA VAL A 7 10.71 2.68 7.73
C VAL A 7 11.12 3.69 6.66
N GLY A 8 10.97 3.34 5.39
CA GLY A 8 11.38 4.21 4.29
C GLY A 8 12.87 4.56 4.27
N GLY A 9 13.71 3.85 5.02
CA GLY A 9 15.14 4.17 5.19
C GLY A 9 15.45 5.14 6.33
N HIS A 10 14.46 5.57 7.11
CA HIS A 10 14.65 6.37 8.32
C HIS A 10 14.53 5.50 9.58
N ASP A 11 15.37 5.78 10.57
CA ASP A 11 15.31 5.12 11.88
C ASP A 11 14.05 5.53 12.66
N CYS A 12 13.39 4.56 13.29
CA CYS A 12 12.19 4.80 14.08
C CYS A 12 12.53 5.25 15.51
N HIS A 13 12.05 6.43 15.89
CA HIS A 13 12.22 6.98 17.24
C HIS A 13 10.88 7.53 17.77
N PRO A 14 10.18 6.81 18.67
CA PRO A 14 10.52 5.48 19.21
C PRO A 14 10.34 4.35 18.19
N VAL A 15 10.86 3.17 18.50
CA VAL A 15 10.61 1.93 17.73
C VAL A 15 9.12 1.62 17.73
N SER A 16 8.55 1.46 16.54
CA SER A 16 7.12 1.14 16.36
C SER A 16 6.87 -0.37 16.39
N GLY A 17 5.92 -0.81 17.19
CA GLY A 17 5.45 -2.20 17.22
C GLY A 17 4.21 -2.40 16.35
N GLU A 18 4.21 -3.43 15.50
CA GLU A 18 3.10 -3.82 14.64
C GLU A 18 2.54 -5.20 15.03
N LEU A 19 1.21 -5.22 15.21
CA LEU A 19 0.41 -6.41 15.48
C LEU A 19 -0.52 -6.65 14.29
N THR A 20 -0.27 -7.71 13.53
CA THR A 20 -1.13 -8.09 12.39
C THR A 20 -1.87 -9.38 12.73
N TYR A 21 -3.20 -9.31 12.79
CA TYR A 21 -4.07 -10.45 13.05
C TYR A 21 -4.66 -10.97 11.74
N GLY A 22 -4.51 -12.26 11.46
CA GLY A 22 -5.29 -12.93 10.43
C GLY A 22 -6.69 -13.23 10.97
N LEU A 23 -7.63 -12.33 10.74
CA LEU A 23 -8.96 -12.36 11.35
C LEU A 23 -9.72 -13.64 10.99
N GLU A 24 -9.68 -14.07 9.74
CA GLU A 24 -10.34 -15.29 9.27
C GLU A 24 -9.79 -16.52 9.98
N ARG A 25 -8.46 -16.65 10.06
CA ARG A 25 -7.82 -17.79 10.74
C ARG A 25 -8.11 -17.79 12.24
N LEU A 26 -8.10 -16.62 12.87
CA LEU A 26 -8.43 -16.49 14.28
C LEU A 26 -9.88 -16.89 14.54
N ALA A 27 -10.81 -16.39 13.73
CA ALA A 27 -12.23 -16.70 13.84
C ALA A 27 -12.50 -18.18 13.60
N MET A 28 -11.90 -18.79 12.56
CA MET A 28 -11.96 -20.24 12.32
C MET A 28 -11.54 -21.05 13.55
N TYR A 29 -10.44 -20.67 14.20
CA TYR A 29 -9.97 -21.36 15.40
C TYR A 29 -10.94 -21.21 16.57
N VAL A 30 -11.44 -20.00 16.83
CA VAL A 30 -12.36 -19.71 17.94
C VAL A 30 -13.72 -20.40 17.74
N LEU A 31 -14.19 -20.47 16.50
CA LEU A 31 -15.49 -21.05 16.15
C LEU A 31 -15.42 -22.55 15.83
N GLY A 32 -14.22 -23.14 15.79
CA GLY A 32 -14.04 -24.57 15.49
C GLY A 32 -14.40 -24.95 14.05
N ILE A 33 -14.11 -24.07 13.09
CA ILE A 33 -14.42 -24.25 11.66
C ILE A 33 -13.14 -24.52 10.86
N ASP A 34 -13.13 -25.58 10.05
CA ASP A 34 -11.96 -26.00 9.28
C ASP A 34 -11.80 -25.26 7.94
N HIS A 35 -12.88 -24.73 7.38
CA HIS A 35 -12.87 -24.06 6.08
C HIS A 35 -13.51 -22.68 6.15
N VAL A 36 -12.79 -21.64 5.73
CA VAL A 36 -13.21 -20.24 5.89
C VAL A 36 -14.56 -19.95 5.25
N MET A 37 -14.89 -20.56 4.11
CA MET A 37 -16.14 -20.29 3.40
C MET A 37 -17.37 -20.85 4.12
N ASP A 38 -17.19 -21.75 5.08
CA ASP A 38 -18.28 -22.33 5.88
C ASP A 38 -18.42 -21.62 7.25
N MET A 39 -17.52 -20.68 7.54
CA MET A 39 -17.53 -19.89 8.77
C MET A 39 -18.73 -18.93 8.78
N PRO A 40 -19.49 -18.83 9.88
CA PRO A 40 -20.51 -17.79 10.03
C PRO A 40 -19.91 -16.40 9.87
N PHE A 41 -20.51 -15.57 9.03
CA PHE A 41 -20.16 -14.16 8.88
C PHE A 41 -20.87 -13.28 9.92
N ASN A 42 -22.09 -13.65 10.28
CA ASN A 42 -22.90 -13.03 11.33
C ASN A 42 -23.47 -14.09 12.28
N ASP A 43 -24.36 -13.66 13.19
CA ASP A 43 -25.04 -14.55 14.14
C ASP A 43 -25.84 -15.65 13.40
N PRO A 44 -25.51 -16.94 13.61
CA PRO A 44 -26.23 -18.07 13.01
C PRO A 44 -27.71 -18.16 13.39
N ASP A 45 -28.11 -17.59 14.53
CA ASP A 45 -29.50 -17.57 15.00
C ASP A 45 -30.23 -16.27 14.61
N GLY A 46 -29.56 -15.40 13.85
CA GLY A 46 -30.11 -14.14 13.36
C GLY A 46 -31.23 -14.33 12.32
N ALA A 47 -31.97 -13.26 12.05
CA ALA A 47 -33.08 -13.30 11.07
C ALA A 47 -32.65 -13.71 9.65
N ILE A 48 -31.40 -13.40 9.29
CA ILE A 48 -30.77 -13.79 8.01
C ILE A 48 -29.35 -14.26 8.33
N PRO A 49 -29.15 -15.56 8.61
CA PRO A 49 -27.82 -16.09 8.87
C PRO A 49 -27.05 -16.21 7.55
N LEU A 50 -25.80 -15.77 7.56
CA LEU A 50 -24.90 -15.77 6.40
C LEU A 50 -23.57 -16.40 6.77
N THR A 51 -23.02 -17.17 5.84
CA THR A 51 -21.64 -17.66 5.89
C THR A 51 -20.70 -16.67 5.21
N TYR A 52 -19.40 -16.79 5.48
CA TYR A 52 -18.37 -16.04 4.77
C TYR A 52 -18.42 -16.32 3.26
N GLY A 53 -18.75 -17.57 2.89
CA GLY A 53 -18.96 -17.97 1.51
C GLY A 53 -20.11 -17.24 0.81
N ASP A 54 -21.20 -16.95 1.51
CA ASP A 54 -22.33 -16.21 0.95
C ASP A 54 -21.94 -14.77 0.56
N ILE A 55 -20.95 -14.19 1.23
CA ILE A 55 -20.45 -12.84 0.97
C ILE A 55 -19.30 -12.84 -0.06
N PHE A 56 -18.31 -13.71 0.13
CA PHE A 56 -17.01 -13.57 -0.56
C PHE A 56 -16.73 -14.61 -1.64
N ARG A 57 -17.49 -15.71 -1.72
CA ARG A 57 -17.18 -16.79 -2.68
C ARG A 57 -17.22 -16.32 -4.12
N GLN A 58 -18.24 -15.54 -4.49
CA GLN A 58 -18.36 -14.98 -5.84
C GLN A 58 -17.19 -14.03 -6.12
N THR A 59 -16.91 -13.11 -5.19
CA THR A 59 -15.81 -12.15 -5.31
C THR A 59 -14.46 -12.83 -5.48
N GLU A 60 -14.16 -13.87 -4.70
CA GLU A 60 -12.92 -14.64 -4.83
C GLU A 60 -12.79 -15.33 -6.18
N GLN A 61 -13.88 -15.90 -6.72
CA GLN A 61 -13.90 -16.50 -8.05
C GLN A 61 -13.64 -15.46 -9.15
N GLU A 62 -14.30 -14.30 -9.06
CA GLU A 62 -14.18 -13.20 -10.02
C GLU A 62 -12.78 -12.60 -10.01
N TYR A 63 -12.24 -12.25 -8.82
CA TYR A 63 -10.90 -11.69 -8.70
C TYR A 63 -9.82 -12.70 -9.06
N SER A 64 -9.99 -13.99 -8.73
CA SER A 64 -9.05 -15.02 -9.19
C SER A 64 -9.03 -15.08 -10.72
N ARG A 65 -10.21 -15.13 -11.36
CA ARG A 65 -10.29 -15.15 -12.83
C ARG A 65 -9.71 -13.88 -13.44
N HIS A 66 -9.95 -12.71 -12.85
CA HIS A 66 -9.36 -11.46 -13.30
C HIS A 66 -7.82 -11.45 -13.16
N ASN A 67 -7.31 -11.74 -11.96
CA ASN A 67 -5.90 -11.64 -11.62
C ASN A 67 -5.04 -12.65 -12.40
N PHE A 68 -5.54 -13.87 -12.62
CA PHE A 68 -4.78 -14.92 -13.30
C PHE A 68 -4.99 -14.95 -14.81
N ASP A 69 -6.15 -14.52 -15.33
CA ASP A 69 -6.48 -14.67 -16.75
C ASP A 69 -6.92 -13.35 -17.41
N GLY A 70 -7.85 -12.64 -16.77
CA GLY A 70 -8.64 -11.58 -17.41
C GLY A 70 -8.00 -10.19 -17.46
N ALA A 71 -6.98 -9.91 -16.64
CA ALA A 71 -6.37 -8.59 -16.59
C ALA A 71 -5.50 -8.32 -17.84
N THR A 72 -5.76 -7.18 -18.49
CA THR A 72 -5.00 -6.71 -19.67
C THR A 72 -3.63 -6.20 -19.25
N THR A 73 -2.59 -6.96 -19.53
CA THR A 73 -1.23 -6.70 -19.05
C THR A 73 -0.62 -5.42 -19.62
N ASP A 74 -0.86 -5.10 -20.89
CA ASP A 74 -0.39 -3.84 -21.49
C ASP A 74 -0.98 -2.60 -20.81
N MET A 75 -2.23 -2.68 -20.35
CA MET A 75 -2.85 -1.59 -19.58
C MET A 75 -2.23 -1.48 -18.18
N LEU A 76 -2.02 -2.62 -17.51
CA LEU A 76 -1.40 -2.66 -16.20
C LEU A 76 0.03 -2.08 -16.22
N LEU A 77 0.81 -2.42 -17.25
CA LEU A 77 2.16 -1.89 -17.46
C LEU A 77 2.14 -0.36 -17.62
N ARG A 78 1.28 0.15 -18.52
CA ARG A 78 1.13 1.61 -18.69
C ARG A 78 0.70 2.30 -17.39
N HIS A 79 -0.27 1.74 -16.68
CA HIS A 79 -0.75 2.34 -15.43
C HIS A 79 0.30 2.29 -14.32
N PHE A 80 1.17 1.28 -14.31
CA PHE A 80 2.31 1.27 -13.39
C PHE A 80 3.24 2.44 -13.69
N GLU A 81 3.58 2.65 -14.97
CA GLU A 81 4.43 3.76 -15.42
C GLU A 81 3.79 5.12 -15.15
N ASP A 82 2.48 5.26 -15.41
CA ASP A 82 1.70 6.47 -15.10
C ASP A 82 1.73 6.80 -13.60
N ALA A 83 1.51 5.78 -12.74
CA ALA A 83 1.52 5.95 -11.30
C ALA A 83 2.92 6.31 -10.78
N GLU A 84 3.97 5.65 -11.29
CA GLU A 84 5.36 6.00 -10.95
C GLU A 84 5.68 7.45 -11.34
N ALA A 85 5.39 7.84 -12.58
CA ALA A 85 5.66 9.17 -13.09
C ALA A 85 4.89 10.25 -12.31
N GLU A 86 3.61 10.01 -11.98
CA GLU A 86 2.81 10.96 -11.21
C GLU A 86 3.30 11.07 -9.76
N CYS A 87 3.72 9.96 -9.14
CA CYS A 87 4.36 9.98 -7.82
C CYS A 87 5.57 10.92 -7.82
N GLU A 88 6.48 10.75 -8.78
CA GLU A 88 7.68 11.57 -8.91
C GLU A 88 7.37 13.03 -9.22
N ARG A 89 6.42 13.28 -10.12
CA ARG A 89 5.99 14.63 -10.48
C ARG A 89 5.41 15.39 -9.28
N LEU A 90 4.60 14.73 -8.45
CA LEU A 90 4.01 15.31 -7.25
C LEU A 90 5.07 15.63 -6.18
N LEU A 91 6.06 14.76 -6.01
CA LEU A 91 7.17 14.99 -5.08
C LEU A 91 8.12 16.10 -5.55
N ALA A 92 8.26 16.29 -6.87
CA ALA A 92 9.06 17.34 -7.48
C ALA A 92 8.31 18.67 -7.65
N PHE A 93 7.01 18.71 -7.36
CA PHE A 93 6.21 19.91 -7.52
C PHE A 93 6.62 21.00 -6.53
N ASP A 94 6.59 22.26 -6.97
CA ASP A 94 6.99 23.40 -6.13
C ASP A 94 6.16 23.42 -4.84
N PRO A 95 6.78 23.31 -3.67
CA PRO A 95 6.07 23.36 -2.40
C PRO A 95 5.44 24.73 -2.11
N ALA A 96 5.87 25.82 -2.77
CA ALA A 96 5.32 27.14 -2.53
C ALA A 96 3.94 27.27 -3.20
N ASP A 97 2.86 27.22 -2.41
CA ASP A 97 1.52 27.46 -2.93
C ASP A 97 1.27 28.96 -3.12
N PRO A 98 1.10 29.45 -4.36
CA PRO A 98 0.89 30.87 -4.62
C PRO A 98 -0.45 31.39 -4.11
N ASN A 99 -1.44 30.51 -3.87
CA ASN A 99 -2.76 30.92 -3.44
C ASN A 99 -2.85 31.15 -1.93
N SER A 100 -2.26 30.26 -1.13
CA SER A 100 -2.25 30.39 0.34
C SER A 100 -0.97 30.99 0.91
N GLY A 101 0.10 31.10 0.13
CA GLY A 101 1.43 31.53 0.58
C GLY A 101 2.13 30.51 1.49
N LYS A 102 1.61 29.28 1.60
CA LYS A 102 2.14 28.22 2.45
C LYS A 102 3.12 27.32 1.70
N ARG A 103 3.99 26.65 2.44
CA ARG A 103 4.79 25.53 1.95
C ARG A 103 4.03 24.22 2.12
N ILE A 104 3.63 23.59 1.01
CA ILE A 104 2.81 22.37 0.97
C ILE A 104 3.51 21.33 0.09
N LEU A 105 4.04 20.28 0.71
CA LEU A 105 4.51 19.11 -0.04
C LEU A 105 3.34 18.15 -0.24
N MET A 106 3.10 17.74 -1.49
CA MET A 106 2.03 16.82 -1.85
C MET A 106 2.40 15.34 -1.60
N VAL A 107 2.91 15.05 -0.41
CA VAL A 107 3.45 13.72 -0.06
C VAL A 107 2.37 12.65 -0.02
N HIS A 108 1.21 12.92 0.58
CA HIS A 108 0.13 11.93 0.65
C HIS A 108 -0.43 11.58 -0.74
N PRO A 109 -0.76 12.55 -1.63
CA PRO A 109 -1.11 12.24 -3.01
C PRO A 109 -0.04 11.44 -3.76
N ALA A 110 1.26 11.75 -3.54
CA ALA A 110 2.34 10.97 -4.12
C ALA A 110 2.37 9.54 -3.59
N TYR A 111 2.16 9.36 -2.28
CA TYR A 111 2.14 8.04 -1.65
C TYR A 111 0.95 7.18 -2.12
N ASP A 112 -0.21 7.79 -2.40
CA ASP A 112 -1.32 7.07 -3.04
C ASP A 112 -0.91 6.48 -4.40
N GLN A 113 -0.10 7.20 -5.18
CA GLN A 113 0.44 6.68 -6.44
C GLN A 113 1.46 5.56 -6.22
N CYS A 114 2.29 5.65 -5.17
CA CYS A 114 3.19 4.57 -4.76
C CYS A 114 2.40 3.28 -4.40
N ILE A 115 1.29 3.41 -3.66
CA ILE A 115 0.42 2.27 -3.33
C ILE A 115 -0.21 1.68 -4.60
N LYS A 116 -0.70 2.52 -5.52
CA LYS A 116 -1.23 2.06 -6.81
C LYS A 116 -0.17 1.31 -7.61
N ALA A 117 1.05 1.83 -7.72
CA ALA A 117 2.15 1.15 -8.39
C ALA A 117 2.44 -0.22 -7.77
N SER A 118 2.46 -0.30 -6.42
CA SER A 118 2.64 -1.58 -5.72
C SER A 118 1.52 -2.59 -6.03
N HIS A 119 0.27 -2.13 -6.10
CA HIS A 119 -0.87 -3.00 -6.42
C HIS A 119 -0.84 -3.46 -7.88
N LEU A 120 -0.57 -2.56 -8.82
CA LEU A 120 -0.44 -2.88 -10.25
C LEU A 120 0.69 -3.87 -10.51
N PHE A 121 1.82 -3.73 -9.79
CA PHE A 121 2.88 -4.74 -9.79
C PHE A 121 2.37 -6.11 -9.34
N ASN A 122 1.60 -6.19 -8.25
CA ASN A 122 1.05 -7.48 -7.79
C ASN A 122 0.14 -8.13 -8.84
N LEU A 123 -0.66 -7.35 -9.57
CA LEU A 123 -1.50 -7.87 -10.66
C LEU A 123 -0.64 -8.38 -11.83
N LEU A 124 0.43 -7.67 -12.19
CA LEU A 124 1.36 -8.12 -13.22
C LEU A 124 2.11 -9.40 -12.82
N ASP A 125 2.52 -9.50 -11.55
CA ASP A 125 3.15 -10.71 -10.98
C ASP A 125 2.17 -11.89 -11.00
N ALA A 126 0.91 -11.66 -10.61
CA ALA A 126 -0.16 -12.68 -10.66
C ALA A 126 -0.49 -13.15 -12.09
N ARG A 127 -0.44 -12.25 -13.09
CA ARG A 127 -0.60 -12.61 -14.51
C ARG A 127 0.58 -13.42 -15.06
N GLY A 128 1.69 -13.52 -14.32
CA GLY A 128 2.86 -14.31 -14.71
C GLY A 128 3.62 -13.73 -15.91
N VAL A 129 3.42 -12.44 -16.22
CA VAL A 129 4.10 -11.77 -17.35
C VAL A 129 5.43 -11.14 -16.97
N ILE A 130 5.77 -11.09 -15.68
CA ILE A 130 7.03 -10.57 -15.17
C ILE A 130 7.98 -11.75 -14.89
N SER A 131 9.16 -11.75 -15.50
CA SER A 131 10.21 -12.73 -15.20
C SER A 131 10.83 -12.49 -13.81
N VAL A 132 11.54 -13.48 -13.27
CA VAL A 132 12.20 -13.37 -11.95
C VAL A 132 13.12 -12.14 -11.86
N THR A 133 13.85 -11.83 -12.93
CA THR A 133 14.74 -10.67 -13.00
C THR A 133 13.95 -9.36 -13.03
N GLU A 134 12.92 -9.28 -13.85
CA GLU A 134 12.05 -8.09 -13.92
C GLU A 134 11.33 -7.86 -12.59
N ARG A 135 10.93 -8.94 -11.89
CA ARG A 135 10.27 -8.86 -10.58
C ARG A 135 11.13 -8.11 -9.57
N GLN A 136 12.43 -8.40 -9.52
CA GLN A 136 13.35 -7.67 -8.64
C GLN A 136 13.47 -6.19 -9.05
N ALA A 137 13.46 -5.89 -10.35
CA ALA A 137 13.50 -4.51 -10.84
C ALA A 137 12.24 -3.73 -10.44
N TYR A 138 11.04 -4.31 -10.59
CA TYR A 138 9.79 -3.68 -10.17
C TYR A 138 9.71 -3.48 -8.64
N ILE A 139 10.13 -4.47 -7.85
CA ILE A 139 10.23 -4.33 -6.39
C ILE A 139 11.18 -3.17 -6.04
N GLY A 140 12.32 -3.06 -6.72
CA GLY A 140 13.26 -1.96 -6.55
C GLY A 140 12.64 -0.58 -6.85
N ARG A 141 11.86 -0.47 -7.94
CA ARG A 141 11.14 0.74 -8.33
C ARG A 141 10.12 1.17 -7.27
N VAL A 142 9.25 0.26 -6.85
CA VAL A 142 8.25 0.54 -5.78
C VAL A 142 8.93 0.93 -4.47
N ARG A 143 10.02 0.25 -4.09
CA ARG A 143 10.81 0.59 -2.91
C ARG A 143 11.43 1.99 -3.02
N ALA A 144 11.90 2.38 -4.20
CA ALA A 144 12.45 3.71 -4.44
C ALA A 144 11.37 4.79 -4.30
N LEU A 145 10.16 4.56 -4.83
CA LEU A 145 9.02 5.47 -4.64
C LEU A 145 8.65 5.62 -3.16
N ALA A 146 8.52 4.50 -2.43
CA ALA A 146 8.20 4.51 -1.01
C ALA A 146 9.24 5.27 -0.19
N LYS A 147 10.53 5.07 -0.51
CA LYS A 147 11.63 5.84 0.09
C LYS A 147 11.51 7.34 -0.21
N LYS A 148 11.33 7.74 -1.47
CA LYS A 148 11.17 9.15 -1.85
C LYS A 148 9.98 9.80 -1.13
N CYS A 149 8.87 9.07 -0.96
CA CYS A 149 7.72 9.54 -0.19
C CYS A 149 8.08 9.72 1.30
N ALA A 150 8.81 8.80 1.91
CA ALA A 150 9.27 8.93 3.29
C ALA A 150 10.25 10.10 3.48
N ASP A 151 11.23 10.22 2.58
CA ASP A 151 12.21 11.33 2.55
C ASP A 151 11.49 12.69 2.45
N ALA A 152 10.41 12.77 1.65
CA ALA A 152 9.60 13.98 1.54
C ALA A 152 8.70 14.20 2.77
N PHE A 153 8.16 13.13 3.37
CA PHE A 153 7.29 13.22 4.53
C PHE A 153 8.02 13.85 5.73
N VAL A 154 9.27 13.47 5.99
CA VAL A 154 10.08 14.05 7.09
C VAL A 154 10.39 15.53 6.87
N GLN A 155 10.18 16.06 5.66
CA GLN A 155 10.28 17.49 5.33
C GLN A 155 8.95 18.24 5.52
N THR A 156 7.92 17.61 6.06
CA THR A 156 6.64 18.22 6.44
C THR A 156 6.58 18.46 7.95
N GLU A 157 5.74 19.39 8.41
CA GLU A 157 5.55 19.65 9.85
C GLU A 157 5.13 18.38 10.60
N ALA A 158 4.24 17.58 10.01
CA ALA A 158 3.81 16.30 10.59
C ALA A 158 4.95 15.26 10.67
N GLY A 159 5.91 15.33 9.74
CA GLY A 159 7.13 14.51 9.75
C GLY A 159 8.25 15.05 10.63
N GLY A 160 8.01 16.14 11.37
CA GLY A 160 8.98 16.74 12.29
C GLY A 160 9.81 17.89 11.72
N TRP A 161 9.54 18.32 10.48
CA TRP A 161 10.19 19.50 9.92
C TRP A 161 9.77 20.77 10.66
N THR A 162 10.73 21.64 10.94
CA THR A 162 10.48 23.00 11.44
C THR A 162 11.42 23.98 10.74
N PRO A 163 11.06 25.28 10.63
CA PRO A 163 11.96 26.30 10.07
C PRO A 163 13.34 26.33 10.76
N ALA A 164 13.36 26.19 12.09
CA ALA A 164 14.60 26.15 12.88
C ALA A 164 15.46 24.91 12.58
N ALA A 165 14.84 23.75 12.35
CA ALA A 165 15.56 22.53 11.95
C ALA A 165 16.17 22.64 10.54
N ALA A 166 15.54 23.40 9.64
CA ALA A 166 16.07 23.65 8.30
C ALA A 166 17.31 24.57 8.32
N GLU A 167 17.30 25.60 9.16
CA GLU A 167 18.46 26.51 9.34
C GLU A 167 19.67 25.78 9.96
N ALA A 168 19.44 24.91 10.94
CA ALA A 168 20.49 24.12 11.59
C ALA A 168 21.14 23.06 10.67
N ALA A 169 20.47 22.62 9.61
CA ALA A 169 21.01 21.66 8.65
C ALA A 169 21.92 22.29 7.56
N HIS A 170 21.92 23.62 7.46
CA HIS A 170 22.67 24.38 6.45
C HIS A 170 23.81 25.24 7.03
N GLY A 171 24.09 25.15 8.35
CA GLY A 171 25.23 25.79 9.03
C GLY A 171 26.27 24.77 9.47
#